data_AF-A0A6N9PCS1-F1
#
_entry.id   AF-A0A6N9PCS1-F1
#
_cell.length_a   1.000
_cell.length_b   1.000
_cell.length_c   1.000
_cell.angle_alpha   90.00
_cell.angle_beta   90.00
_cell.angle_gamma   90.00
#
_symmetry.space_group_name_H-M   'P 1'
#
loop_
_entity.id
_entity.type
_entity.pdbx_description
1 polymer ?
#
loop_
_entity_poly.entity_id
_entity_poly.type
_entity_poly.pdbx_seq_one_letter_code
_entity_poly.pdbx_strand_id
1 'polypeptide(L)'
;LEFGSLLHEFGLLESPKALEEAPWPPPEGAFVGFVLSRKEPMWADLLALAAARGGRVHRAPEPYKALRDLKEARGLLAKDLSVLALREGLGLPPGDDPMLLAYLLDPSNTTPEGVARRYGGEWTEEAGERAALSERLFANLWGRLEGEERLLWLYREVERPLSAVLAHMEATGVRLDVAYLRALSLEVAEE
;
A
#
# COMPACT_ATOMS: atom_id res chain seq x y z
N LEU A 1 -13.03 0.89 -25.55
CA LEU A 1 -11.66 1.03 -26.08
C LEU A 1 -11.13 2.35 -25.56
N GLU A 2 -10.52 2.33 -24.38
CA GLU A 2 -10.11 3.55 -23.68
C GLU A 2 -8.78 4.06 -24.24
N PHE A 3 -8.74 5.36 -24.52
CA PHE A 3 -7.64 6.09 -25.15
C PHE A 3 -6.25 5.80 -24.55
N GLY A 4 -6.17 5.51 -23.25
CA GLY A 4 -4.92 5.14 -22.57
C GLY A 4 -4.30 3.83 -23.06
N SER A 5 -5.12 2.83 -23.45
CA SER A 5 -4.63 1.57 -24.01
C SER A 5 -3.96 1.79 -25.37
N LEU A 6 -4.51 2.70 -26.19
CA LEU A 6 -3.95 3.04 -27.49
C LEU A 6 -2.62 3.79 -27.33
N LEU A 7 -2.51 4.71 -26.38
CA LEU A 7 -1.26 5.44 -26.14
C LEU A 7 -0.09 4.54 -25.73
N HIS A 8 -0.36 3.49 -24.95
CA HIS A 8 0.64 2.48 -24.61
C HIS A 8 1.00 1.59 -25.81
N GLU A 9 -0.01 1.14 -26.58
CA GLU A 9 0.19 0.33 -27.79
C GLU A 9 1.00 1.06 -28.88
N PHE A 10 0.80 2.38 -29.01
CA PHE A 10 1.55 3.22 -29.96
C PHE A 10 2.88 3.75 -29.42
N GLY A 11 3.30 3.37 -28.21
CA GLY A 11 4.58 3.81 -27.62
C GLY A 11 4.67 5.34 -27.41
N LEU A 12 3.52 6.01 -27.27
CA LEU A 12 3.43 7.47 -27.13
C LEU A 12 3.54 7.96 -25.68
N LEU A 13 3.60 7.02 -24.72
CA LEU A 13 3.95 7.29 -23.34
C LEU A 13 5.44 6.98 -23.15
N GLU A 14 6.20 7.95 -22.65
CA GLU A 14 7.57 7.70 -22.20
C GLU A 14 7.56 6.54 -21.20
N SER A 15 8.24 5.45 -21.53
CA SER A 15 8.46 4.37 -20.58
C SER A 15 9.15 4.94 -19.35
N PRO A 16 8.65 4.68 -18.13
CA PRO A 16 9.29 5.21 -16.94
C PRO A 16 10.76 4.79 -16.93
N LYS A 17 11.64 5.78 -16.70
CA LYS A 17 13.09 5.57 -16.69
C LYS A 17 13.41 4.45 -15.70
N ALA A 18 14.07 3.39 -16.17
CA ALA A 18 14.46 2.28 -15.33
C ALA A 18 15.27 2.80 -14.13
N LEU A 19 14.85 2.43 -12.92
CA LEU A 19 15.56 2.79 -11.71
C LEU A 19 16.86 2.01 -11.59
N GLU A 20 17.90 2.63 -11.03
CA GLU A 20 19.16 1.97 -10.74
C GLU A 20 18.96 1.01 -9.55
N GLU A 21 19.35 -0.26 -9.69
CA GLU A 21 19.32 -1.18 -8.56
C GLU A 21 20.36 -0.79 -7.50
N ALA A 22 19.96 -0.82 -6.24
CA ALA A 22 20.82 -0.54 -5.10
C ALA A 22 20.66 -1.63 -4.02
N PRO A 23 21.71 -1.92 -3.24
CA PRO A 23 21.62 -2.90 -2.17
C PRO A 23 20.62 -2.50 -1.08
N TRP A 24 19.97 -3.49 -0.46
CA TRP A 24 19.25 -3.31 0.80
C TRP A 24 20.24 -3.05 1.96
N PRO A 25 19.94 -2.21 2.98
CA PRO A 25 18.68 -1.49 3.23
C PRO A 25 18.52 -0.17 2.46
N PRO A 26 17.28 0.29 2.24
CA PRO A 26 17.03 1.60 1.66
C PRO A 26 17.36 2.73 2.63
N PRO A 27 17.58 3.96 2.14
CA PRO A 27 17.61 5.14 2.99
C PRO A 27 16.27 5.36 3.70
N GLU A 28 16.29 6.04 4.85
CA GLU A 28 15.07 6.45 5.56
C GLU A 28 14.13 7.20 4.64
N GLY A 29 12.82 7.09 4.87
CA GLY A 29 11.76 7.74 4.08
C GLY A 29 11.65 7.27 2.63
N ALA A 30 12.28 6.16 2.23
CA ALA A 30 11.98 5.51 0.96
C ALA A 30 10.53 5.02 0.92
N PHE A 31 9.95 4.98 -0.29
CA PHE A 31 8.63 4.41 -0.51
C PHE A 31 8.73 2.90 -0.66
N VAL A 32 7.91 2.14 0.04
CA VAL A 32 7.89 0.69 0.00
C VAL A 32 6.97 0.17 -1.10
N GLY A 33 7.30 -1.02 -1.60
CA GLY A 33 6.42 -1.84 -2.41
C GLY A 33 6.56 -3.29 -1.94
N PHE A 34 5.45 -4.02 -1.91
CA PHE A 34 5.43 -5.36 -1.36
C PHE A 34 4.41 -6.22 -2.10
N VAL A 35 4.62 -7.53 -2.03
CA VAL A 35 3.72 -8.54 -2.62
C VAL A 35 3.31 -9.50 -1.53
N LEU A 36 1.99 -9.67 -1.39
CA LEU A 36 1.38 -10.59 -0.45
C LEU A 36 0.84 -11.81 -1.21
N SER A 37 0.91 -12.99 -0.60
CA SER A 37 0.31 -14.20 -1.18
C SER A 37 -1.22 -14.14 -1.31
N ARG A 38 -1.85 -13.27 -0.53
CA ARG A 38 -3.29 -12.96 -0.54
C ARG A 38 -3.52 -11.57 0.03
N LYS A 39 -4.71 -11.00 -0.21
CA LYS A 39 -5.03 -9.62 0.16
C LYS A 39 -5.16 -9.38 1.67
N GLU A 40 -5.45 -10.40 2.47
CA GLU A 40 -5.71 -10.24 3.89
C GLU A 40 -4.39 -10.25 4.70
N PRO A 41 -3.91 -9.11 5.23
CA PRO A 41 -2.56 -9.00 5.80
C PRO A 41 -2.33 -9.90 7.02
N MET A 42 -3.37 -10.16 7.82
CA MET A 42 -3.29 -11.10 8.96
C MET A 42 -3.01 -12.55 8.53
N TRP A 43 -3.32 -12.92 7.29
CA TRP A 43 -3.20 -14.28 6.76
C TRP A 43 -2.21 -14.40 5.60
N ALA A 44 -1.62 -13.29 5.18
CA ALA A 44 -0.73 -13.24 4.02
C ALA A 44 0.68 -13.71 4.35
N ASP A 45 1.32 -14.32 3.36
CA ASP A 45 2.77 -14.47 3.33
C ASP A 45 3.37 -13.26 2.59
N LEU A 46 4.45 -12.69 3.14
CA LEU A 46 5.18 -11.58 2.51
C LEU A 46 6.16 -12.15 1.48
N LEU A 47 5.70 -12.27 0.24
CA LEU A 47 6.46 -12.90 -0.85
C LEU A 47 7.65 -12.06 -1.30
N ALA A 48 7.49 -10.73 -1.31
CA ALA A 48 8.54 -9.82 -1.73
C ALA A 48 8.37 -8.46 -1.03
N LEU A 49 9.50 -7.79 -0.79
CA LEU A 49 9.58 -6.43 -0.25
C LEU A 49 10.67 -5.66 -1.00
N ALA A 50 10.38 -4.42 -1.35
CA ALA A 50 11.34 -3.51 -1.93
C ALA A 50 11.04 -2.08 -1.47
N ALA A 51 11.98 -1.18 -1.75
CA ALA A 51 11.82 0.24 -1.52
C ALA A 51 12.44 1.07 -2.64
N ALA A 52 11.87 2.23 -2.93
CA ALA A 52 12.34 3.15 -3.95
C ALA A 52 12.57 4.54 -3.35
N ARG A 53 13.70 5.14 -3.70
CA ARG A 53 13.98 6.55 -3.38
C ARG A 53 14.99 7.12 -4.35
N GLY A 54 14.71 8.31 -4.88
CA GLY A 54 15.72 9.14 -5.54
C GLY A 54 16.34 8.47 -6.78
N GLY A 55 15.52 7.78 -7.57
CA GLY A 55 15.98 7.10 -8.78
C GLY A 55 16.57 5.70 -8.57
N ARG A 56 16.57 5.19 -7.32
CA ARG A 56 17.08 3.87 -6.96
C ARG A 56 15.98 2.95 -6.45
N VAL A 57 16.13 1.66 -6.69
CA VAL A 57 15.27 0.60 -6.15
C VAL A 57 16.11 -0.40 -5.35
N HIS A 58 15.65 -0.71 -4.13
CA HIS A 58 16.29 -1.59 -3.17
C HIS A 58 15.39 -2.81 -2.97
N ARG A 59 15.81 -3.99 -3.44
CA ARG A 59 15.04 -5.23 -3.27
C ARG A 59 15.55 -6.01 -2.07
N ALA A 60 14.65 -6.40 -1.17
CA ALA A 60 15.00 -7.18 0.00
C ALA A 60 15.29 -8.64 -0.39
N PRO A 61 16.46 -9.21 -0.02
CA PRO A 61 16.73 -10.62 -0.23
C PRO A 61 15.83 -11.54 0.60
N GLU A 62 15.51 -11.13 1.83
CA GLU A 62 14.66 -11.85 2.79
C GLU A 62 13.59 -10.89 3.35
N PRO A 63 12.35 -10.90 2.81
CA PRO A 63 11.35 -9.88 3.09
C PRO A 63 11.02 -9.69 4.59
N TYR A 64 10.82 -10.79 5.33
CA TYR A 64 10.53 -10.72 6.77
C TYR A 64 11.70 -10.18 7.60
N LYS A 65 12.94 -10.44 7.19
CA LYS A 65 14.12 -9.89 7.86
C LYS A 65 14.22 -8.40 7.62
N ALA A 66 14.01 -8.01 6.37
CA ALA A 66 14.06 -6.63 5.88
C ALA A 66 13.01 -5.71 6.50
N LEU A 67 11.84 -6.22 6.94
CA LEU A 67 10.85 -5.42 7.67
C LEU A 67 11.43 -4.68 8.88
N ARG A 68 12.43 -5.26 9.55
CA ARG A 68 13.06 -4.70 10.76
C ARG A 68 13.94 -3.49 10.48
N ASP A 69 14.35 -3.31 9.22
CA ASP A 69 15.18 -2.19 8.79
C ASP A 69 14.35 -0.93 8.51
N LEU A 70 13.03 -1.09 8.32
CA LEU A 70 12.11 0.01 8.06
C LEU A 70 11.69 0.70 9.36
N LYS A 71 11.51 2.02 9.30
CA LYS A 71 11.00 2.85 10.41
C LYS A 71 9.52 3.21 10.26
N GLU A 72 9.04 3.23 9.03
CA GLU A 72 7.68 3.59 8.65
C GLU A 72 7.36 2.90 7.31
N ALA A 73 6.11 2.47 7.12
CA ALA A 73 5.62 1.99 5.82
C ALA A 73 5.04 3.17 5.04
N ARG A 74 5.76 3.69 4.03
CA ARG A 74 5.30 4.76 3.15
C ARG A 74 5.06 4.22 1.74
N GLY A 75 3.86 4.26 1.21
CA GLY A 75 3.55 3.75 -0.13
C GLY A 75 2.14 3.21 -0.26
N LEU A 76 1.81 2.68 -1.43
CA LEU A 76 0.49 2.09 -1.69
C LEU A 76 0.20 0.98 -0.68
N LEU A 77 -0.98 1.03 -0.06
CA LEU A 77 -1.45 0.04 0.91
C LEU A 77 -0.56 -0.04 2.16
N ALA A 78 -0.02 1.10 2.61
CA ALA A 78 0.88 1.19 3.76
C ALA A 78 0.32 0.52 5.03
N LYS A 79 -0.99 0.67 5.26
CA LYS A 79 -1.70 0.04 6.39
C LYS A 79 -1.57 -1.48 6.37
N ASP A 80 -1.67 -2.12 5.20
CA ASP A 80 -1.68 -3.58 5.12
C ASP A 80 -0.30 -4.17 5.47
N LEU A 81 0.78 -3.53 5.01
CA LEU A 81 2.14 -3.91 5.42
C LEU A 81 2.34 -3.67 6.93
N SER A 82 1.78 -2.59 7.47
CA SER A 82 1.82 -2.30 8.90
C SER A 82 1.09 -3.36 9.73
N VAL A 83 -0.09 -3.82 9.31
CA VAL A 83 -0.83 -4.91 9.96
C VAL A 83 -0.01 -6.20 9.96
N LEU A 84 0.60 -6.55 8.83
CA LEU A 84 1.50 -7.71 8.74
C LEU A 84 2.70 -7.56 9.69
N ALA A 85 3.32 -6.38 9.74
CA ALA A 85 4.43 -6.12 10.66
C ALA A 85 4.00 -6.26 12.14
N LEU A 86 2.82 -5.74 12.51
CA LEU A 86 2.26 -5.89 13.85
C LEU A 86 1.99 -7.35 14.21
N ARG A 87 1.50 -8.16 13.27
CA ARG A 87 1.34 -9.62 13.42
C ARG A 87 2.68 -10.30 13.76
N GLU A 88 3.77 -9.84 13.15
CA GLU A 88 5.14 -10.31 13.41
C GLU A 88 5.77 -9.71 14.68
N GLY A 89 5.02 -8.93 15.46
CA GLY A 89 5.51 -8.26 16.68
C GLY A 89 6.39 -7.04 16.41
N LEU A 90 6.32 -6.46 15.21
CA LEU A 90 7.09 -5.28 14.81
C LEU A 90 6.23 -4.02 14.84
N GLY A 91 6.71 -2.96 15.48
CA GLY A 91 6.08 -1.64 15.48
C GLY A 91 6.46 -0.84 14.24
N LEU A 92 5.93 -1.21 13.07
CA LEU A 92 6.11 -0.47 11.82
C LEU A 92 4.83 0.35 11.52
N PRO A 93 4.76 1.64 11.90
CA PRO A 93 3.57 2.44 11.64
C PRO A 93 3.39 2.70 10.14
N PRO A 94 2.14 2.81 9.64
CA PRO A 94 1.87 3.28 8.30
C PRO A 94 2.03 4.81 8.24
N GLY A 95 2.66 5.29 7.18
CA GLY A 95 2.90 6.70 6.91
C GLY A 95 2.09 7.17 5.72
N ASP A 96 2.76 7.89 4.82
CA ASP A 96 2.14 8.41 3.61
C ASP A 96 1.71 7.28 2.64
N ASP A 97 0.45 7.29 2.21
CA ASP A 97 -0.10 6.36 1.22
C ASP A 97 -0.78 7.13 0.06
N PRO A 98 -0.36 6.91 -1.21
CA PRO A 98 -1.00 7.53 -2.37
C PRO A 98 -2.50 7.21 -2.51
N MET A 99 -2.97 6.06 -2.00
CA MET A 99 -4.40 5.72 -2.02
C MET A 99 -5.23 6.72 -1.24
N LEU A 100 -4.74 7.18 -0.07
CA LEU A 100 -5.46 8.14 0.76
C LEU A 100 -5.56 9.51 0.07
N LEU A 101 -4.50 9.94 -0.62
CA LEU A 101 -4.51 11.18 -1.42
C LEU A 101 -5.49 11.07 -2.59
N ALA A 102 -5.45 9.96 -3.33
CA ALA A 102 -6.33 9.74 -4.47
C ALA A 102 -7.81 9.67 -4.04
N TYR A 103 -8.10 9.03 -2.91
CA TYR A 103 -9.45 8.92 -2.35
C TYR A 103 -10.01 10.30 -1.94
N LEU A 104 -9.20 11.16 -1.33
CA LEU A 104 -9.60 12.52 -0.96
C LEU A 104 -9.87 13.41 -2.18
N LEU A 105 -9.12 13.25 -3.27
CA LEU A 105 -9.38 13.97 -4.52
C LEU A 105 -10.71 13.54 -5.16
N ASP A 106 -11.00 12.24 -5.13
CA ASP A 106 -12.22 11.68 -5.71
C ASP A 106 -12.45 10.28 -5.10
N PRO A 107 -13.55 10.08 -4.34
CA PRO A 107 -13.79 8.84 -3.60
C PRO A 107 -14.10 7.64 -4.49
N SER A 108 -14.23 7.82 -5.82
CA SER A 108 -14.25 6.70 -6.77
C SER A 108 -12.89 6.01 -6.94
N ASN A 109 -11.80 6.62 -6.46
CA ASN A 109 -10.46 6.05 -6.47
C ASN A 109 -10.27 5.04 -5.34
N THR A 110 -10.74 3.80 -5.54
CA THR A 110 -10.79 2.78 -4.47
C THR A 110 -9.84 1.61 -4.66
N THR A 111 -9.14 1.48 -5.79
CA THR A 111 -8.21 0.36 -6.05
C THR A 111 -6.86 0.85 -6.56
N PRO A 112 -5.75 0.17 -6.22
CA PRO A 112 -4.42 0.57 -6.70
C PRO A 112 -4.30 0.45 -8.22
N GLU A 113 -4.98 -0.49 -8.87
CA GLU A 113 -4.99 -0.63 -10.34
C GLU A 113 -5.61 0.59 -11.01
N GLY A 114 -6.75 1.07 -10.49
CA GLY A 114 -7.45 2.25 -11.01
C GLY A 114 -6.65 3.53 -10.76
N VAL A 115 -6.10 3.68 -9.55
CA VAL A 115 -5.26 4.82 -9.18
C VAL A 115 -3.97 4.86 -10.01
N ALA A 116 -3.29 3.74 -10.18
CA ALA A 116 -2.09 3.65 -11.02
C ALA A 116 -2.41 4.09 -12.46
N ARG A 117 -3.45 3.52 -13.07
CA ARG A 117 -3.85 3.86 -14.45
C ARG A 117 -4.21 5.34 -14.59
N ARG A 118 -4.96 5.90 -13.63
CA ARG A 118 -5.42 7.29 -13.66
C ARG A 118 -4.30 8.30 -13.44
N TYR A 119 -3.31 7.97 -12.61
CA TYR A 119 -2.32 8.92 -12.11
C TYR A 119 -0.87 8.60 -12.50
N GLY A 120 -0.63 7.68 -13.44
CA GLY A 120 0.65 7.58 -14.15
C GLY A 120 1.51 6.37 -13.83
N GLY A 121 0.93 5.18 -13.90
CA GLY A 121 1.66 3.92 -13.88
C GLY A 121 0.76 2.70 -14.03
N GLU A 122 1.31 1.55 -13.68
CA GLU A 122 0.63 0.25 -13.72
C GLU A 122 0.88 -0.47 -12.40
N TRP A 123 -0.17 -1.06 -11.84
CA TRP A 123 -0.06 -1.91 -10.67
C TRP A 123 0.29 -3.33 -11.10
N THR A 124 1.52 -3.75 -10.84
CA THR A 124 2.06 -5.06 -11.23
C THR A 124 2.23 -5.97 -10.01
N GLU A 125 2.70 -7.20 -10.20
CA GLU A 125 2.99 -8.15 -9.11
C GLU A 125 4.47 -8.18 -8.70
N GLU A 126 5.24 -7.12 -8.98
CA GLU A 126 6.65 -7.00 -8.58
C GLU A 126 6.82 -5.91 -7.51
N ALA A 127 7.52 -6.24 -6.42
CA ALA A 127 7.66 -5.34 -5.27
C ALA A 127 8.44 -4.06 -5.61
N GLY A 128 9.51 -4.15 -6.40
CA GLY A 128 10.31 -2.99 -6.81
C GLY A 128 9.53 -2.02 -7.70
N GLU A 129 8.76 -2.54 -8.65
CA GLU A 129 7.84 -1.76 -9.48
C GLU A 129 6.75 -1.07 -8.65
N ARG A 130 6.16 -1.78 -7.67
CA ARG A 130 5.20 -1.19 -6.70
C ARG A 130 5.83 -0.08 -5.86
N ALA A 131 7.10 -0.22 -5.47
CA ALA A 131 7.82 0.78 -4.69
C ALA A 131 8.05 2.05 -5.54
N ALA A 132 8.53 1.87 -6.77
CA ALA A 132 8.74 2.93 -7.74
C ALA A 132 7.44 3.65 -8.11
N LEU A 133 6.36 2.88 -8.28
CA LEU A 133 5.02 3.38 -8.52
C LEU A 133 4.55 4.23 -7.34
N SER A 134 4.74 3.75 -6.10
CA SER A 134 4.35 4.47 -4.89
C SER A 134 5.04 5.84 -4.79
N GLU A 135 6.36 5.92 -5.02
CA GLU A 135 7.11 7.18 -5.03
C GLU A 135 6.56 8.16 -6.09
N ARG A 136 6.34 7.67 -7.32
CA ARG A 136 5.86 8.49 -8.43
C ARG A 136 4.42 8.98 -8.22
N LEU A 137 3.53 8.09 -7.79
CA LEU A 137 2.14 8.41 -7.53
C LEU A 137 2.03 9.40 -6.38
N PHE A 138 2.81 9.22 -5.31
CA PHE A 138 2.83 10.18 -4.21
C PHE A 138 3.22 11.57 -4.71
N ALA A 139 4.31 11.69 -5.49
CA ALA A 139 4.74 12.98 -6.02
C ALA A 139 3.67 13.64 -6.91
N ASN A 140 3.03 12.89 -7.82
CA ASN A 140 2.00 13.41 -8.70
C ASN A 140 0.73 13.81 -7.93
N LEU A 141 0.24 12.95 -7.04
CA LEU A 141 -0.97 13.20 -6.26
C LEU A 141 -0.77 14.34 -5.27
N TRP A 142 0.39 14.41 -4.62
CA TRP A 142 0.73 15.52 -3.74
C TRP A 142 0.68 16.86 -4.48
N GLY A 143 1.28 16.95 -5.67
CA GLY A 143 1.21 18.14 -6.53
C GLY A 143 -0.23 18.52 -6.94
N ARG A 144 -1.15 17.55 -7.01
CA ARG A 144 -2.57 17.80 -7.30
C ARG A 144 -3.37 18.30 -6.10
N LEU A 145 -2.89 18.05 -4.88
CA LEU A 145 -3.48 18.60 -3.65
C LEU A 145 -2.91 19.98 -3.29
N GLU A 146 -1.89 20.47 -4.00
CA GLU A 146 -1.37 21.82 -3.79
C GLU A 146 -2.48 22.86 -4.05
N GLY A 147 -2.79 23.67 -3.03
CA GLY A 147 -3.89 24.64 -3.05
C GLY A 147 -5.23 24.11 -2.50
N GLU A 148 -5.37 22.80 -2.28
CA GLU A 148 -6.55 22.17 -1.69
C GLU A 148 -6.40 22.03 -0.17
N GLU A 149 -6.29 23.16 0.55
CA GLU A 149 -5.96 23.21 1.98
C GLU A 149 -6.88 22.36 2.87
N ARG A 150 -8.17 22.26 2.51
CA ARG A 150 -9.14 21.43 3.26
C ARG A 150 -8.87 19.94 3.08
N LEU A 151 -8.47 19.51 1.88
CA LEU A 151 -8.11 18.11 1.61
C LEU A 151 -6.77 17.78 2.25
N LEU A 152 -5.80 18.70 2.21
CA LEU A 152 -4.53 18.55 2.90
C LEU A 152 -4.71 18.44 4.42
N TRP A 153 -5.64 19.21 4.99
CA TRP A 153 -6.01 19.08 6.41
C TRP A 153 -6.61 17.71 6.71
N LEU A 154 -7.58 17.25 5.92
CA LEU A 154 -8.17 15.92 6.09
C LEU A 154 -7.11 14.82 5.98
N TYR A 155 -6.20 14.92 5.00
CA TYR A 155 -5.11 13.96 4.85
C TYR A 155 -4.21 13.88 6.08
N ARG A 156 -3.75 15.05 6.57
CA ARG A 156 -2.75 15.13 7.65
C ARG A 156 -3.34 14.84 9.03
N GLU A 157 -4.55 15.32 9.28
CA GLU A 157 -5.17 15.31 10.61
C GLU A 157 -6.15 14.15 10.79
N VAL A 158 -6.62 13.54 9.70
CA VAL A 158 -7.61 12.45 9.75
C VAL A 158 -7.05 11.19 9.08
N GLU A 159 -6.92 11.16 7.75
CA GLU A 159 -6.75 9.89 7.02
C GLU A 159 -5.42 9.19 7.33
N ARG A 160 -4.32 9.94 7.28
CA ARG A 160 -2.99 9.39 7.57
C ARG A 160 -2.89 8.89 9.02
N PRO A 161 -3.22 9.66 10.07
CA PRO A 161 -3.18 9.14 11.44
C PRO A 161 -4.23 8.04 11.71
N LEU A 162 -5.41 8.11 11.09
CA LEU A 162 -6.45 7.06 11.20
C LEU A 162 -5.94 5.72 10.66
N SER A 163 -5.14 5.72 9.59
CA SER A 163 -4.58 4.48 9.03
C SER A 163 -3.74 3.70 10.06
N ALA A 164 -3.02 4.39 10.96
CA ALA A 164 -2.27 3.75 12.03
C ALA A 164 -3.19 3.14 13.10
N VAL A 165 -4.27 3.84 13.45
CA VAL A 165 -5.29 3.33 14.39
C VAL A 165 -5.94 2.05 13.82
N LEU A 166 -6.31 2.08 12.53
CA LEU A 166 -6.91 0.93 11.86
C LEU A 166 -5.94 -0.26 11.79
N ALA A 167 -4.65 -0.02 11.55
CA ALA A 167 -3.65 -1.09 11.58
C ALA A 167 -3.62 -1.82 12.94
N HIS A 168 -3.66 -1.08 14.05
CA HIS A 168 -3.74 -1.68 15.38
C HIS A 168 -5.07 -2.42 15.63
N MET A 169 -6.20 -1.86 15.19
CA MET A 169 -7.51 -2.51 15.33
C MET A 169 -7.54 -3.85 14.58
N GLU A 170 -7.06 -3.88 13.35
CA GLU A 170 -6.99 -5.09 12.52
C GLU A 170 -6.05 -6.15 13.11
N ALA A 171 -4.87 -5.75 13.58
CA ALA A 171 -3.91 -6.67 14.20
C ALA A 171 -4.39 -7.20 15.57
N THR A 172 -5.23 -6.44 16.28
CA THR A 172 -5.79 -6.86 17.59
C THR A 172 -6.93 -7.86 17.43
N GLY A 173 -7.84 -7.59 16.49
CA GLY A 173 -9.04 -8.41 16.29
C GLY A 173 -10.07 -8.32 17.41
N VAL A 174 -11.04 -9.23 17.38
CA VAL A 174 -12.13 -9.34 18.37
C VAL A 174 -12.37 -10.81 18.70
N ARG A 175 -12.61 -11.10 19.99
CA ARG A 175 -12.93 -12.46 20.43
C ARG A 175 -14.34 -12.85 20.01
N LEU A 176 -14.50 -14.04 19.45
CA LEU A 176 -15.78 -14.61 19.05
C LEU A 176 -16.05 -15.92 19.80
N ASP A 177 -17.28 -16.13 20.26
CA ASP A 177 -17.69 -17.39 20.86
C ASP A 177 -18.05 -18.41 19.77
N VAL A 178 -17.05 -19.22 19.41
CA VAL A 178 -17.20 -20.23 18.36
C VAL A 178 -18.14 -21.36 18.78
N ALA A 179 -18.15 -21.74 20.07
CA ALA A 179 -18.97 -22.85 20.52
C ALA A 179 -20.46 -22.49 20.47
N TYR A 180 -20.80 -21.28 20.92
CA TYR A 180 -22.15 -20.74 20.80
C TYR A 180 -22.63 -20.71 19.34
N LEU A 181 -21.83 -20.16 18.41
CA LEU A 181 -22.22 -20.07 17.01
C LEU A 181 -22.41 -21.43 16.33
N ARG A 182 -21.65 -22.44 16.74
CA ARG A 182 -21.82 -23.82 16.24
C ARG A 182 -23.14 -24.42 16.69
N ALA A 183 -23.53 -24.21 17.94
CA ALA A 183 -24.82 -24.68 18.45
C ALA A 183 -25.99 -23.94 17.77
N LEU A 184 -25.90 -22.61 17.66
CA LEU A 184 -26.92 -21.79 17.02
C LEU A 184 -27.14 -22.17 15.54
N SER A 185 -26.07 -22.51 14.82
CA SER A 185 -26.17 -22.93 13.42
C SER A 185 -26.97 -24.23 13.23
N LEU A 186 -27.01 -25.12 14.24
CA LEU A 186 -27.80 -26.35 14.17
C LEU A 186 -29.28 -26.04 14.43
N GLU A 187 -29.56 -25.20 15.44
CA GLU A 187 -30.92 -24.76 15.78
C GLU A 187 -31.61 -24.06 14.61
N VAL A 188 -30.93 -23.09 13.96
CA VAL A 188 -31.49 -22.35 12.82
C VAL A 188 -31.69 -23.23 11.57
N ALA A 189 -30.95 -24.32 11.42
CA ALA A 189 -31.09 -25.22 10.26
C ALA A 189 -32.27 -26.20 10.40
N GLU A 190 -32.82 -26.38 11.60
CA GLU A 190 -33.98 -27.23 11.88
C GLU A 190 -35.33 -26.51 11.67
N GLU A 191 -35.33 -25.18 11.52
CA GLU A 191 -36.49 -24.34 11.15
C GLU A 191 -36.70 -24.24 9.62
#